data_AF-A0A920RI66-F1
#
_entry.id   AF-A0A920RI66-F1
#
_cell.length_a   1.000
_cell.length_b   1.000
_cell.length_c   1.000
_cell.angle_alpha   90.00
_cell.angle_beta   90.00
_cell.angle_gamma   90.00
#
_symmetry.space_group_name_H-M   'P 1'
#
loop_
_entity.id
_entity.type
_entity.pdbx_description
1 polymer ?
#
loop_
_entity_poly.entity_id
_entity_poly.type
_entity_poly.pdbx_seq_one_letter_code
_entity_poly.pdbx_strand_id
1 'polypeptide(L)'
;MASPVFLEEQLVGFVVNTAHHIDVGGAAPGSQRVHGVSESFQEGLRILPIRLVREGKFDPDLLRMILANVRIPEKVEGDLNAQLNANRAGIERLSRLFKEYEPAVLNLVFDDILTVSETRKRDLISQIPDGVYSFDDCLDDYGPGTEPIRVSVDIKVDQSNIEVDFSRSSDQVPAALNSYFNYTRAYPVFAVKVFCDALLPQNEGGIRPITTTAREGSFFNPTFPASSGGTRHCSNTYI
;
A
#
# COMPACT_ATOMS: atom_id res chain seq x y z
N MET A 1 3.22 -0.45 -11.24
CA MET A 1 3.03 0.18 -12.56
C MET A 1 1.55 0.49 -12.78
N ALA A 2 1.22 1.71 -13.21
CA ALA A 2 -0.14 2.09 -13.62
C ALA A 2 -0.15 2.37 -15.13
N SER A 3 -1.16 1.87 -15.84
CA SER A 3 -1.33 2.06 -17.28
C SER A 3 -2.75 2.54 -17.57
N PRO A 4 -2.91 3.68 -18.27
CA PRO A 4 -4.24 4.17 -18.63
C PRO A 4 -4.87 3.29 -19.71
N VAL A 5 -6.20 3.20 -19.69
CA VAL A 5 -7.01 2.52 -20.71
C VAL A 5 -7.85 3.58 -21.41
N PHE A 6 -7.74 3.61 -22.74
CA PHE A 6 -8.49 4.53 -23.58
C PHE A 6 -9.51 3.78 -24.45
N LEU A 7 -10.69 4.36 -24.60
CA LEU A 7 -11.64 4.04 -25.66
C LEU A 7 -11.57 5.21 -26.65
N GLU A 8 -10.99 4.96 -27.82
CA GLU A 8 -10.60 6.04 -28.76
C GLU A 8 -9.69 7.06 -28.07
N GLU A 9 -10.12 8.31 -27.91
CA GLU A 9 -9.38 9.38 -27.22
C GLU A 9 -9.82 9.58 -25.77
N GLN A 10 -10.85 8.87 -25.31
CA GLN A 10 -11.40 9.02 -23.96
C GLN A 10 -10.73 8.07 -22.96
N LEU A 11 -10.22 8.62 -21.86
CA LEU A 11 -9.73 7.83 -20.73
C LEU A 11 -10.91 7.16 -20.01
N VAL A 12 -10.91 5.84 -19.95
CA VAL A 12 -12.00 5.04 -19.34
C VAL A 12 -11.58 4.33 -18.05
N GLY A 13 -10.28 4.33 -17.72
CA GLY A 13 -9.80 3.77 -16.47
C GLY A 13 -8.30 3.52 -16.44
N PHE A 14 -7.86 2.79 -15.41
CA PHE A 14 -6.46 2.39 -15.23
C PHE A 14 -6.36 0.91 -14.89
N VAL A 15 -5.31 0.27 -15.40
CA VAL A 15 -4.85 -1.03 -14.95
C VAL A 15 -3.59 -0.82 -14.14
N VAL A 16 -3.60 -1.28 -12.89
CA VAL A 16 -2.52 -1.07 -11.95
C VAL A 16 -2.06 -2.42 -11.41
N ASN A 17 -0.75 -2.61 -11.38
CA ASN A 17 -0.13 -3.69 -10.64
C ASN A 17 0.95 -3.16 -9.71
N THR A 18 1.22 -3.90 -8.65
CA THR A 18 2.37 -3.69 -7.77
C THR A 18 3.14 -5.01 -7.69
N ALA A 19 4.46 -4.93 -7.67
CA ALA A 19 5.33 -6.08 -7.54
C ALA A 19 6.45 -5.70 -6.57
N HIS A 20 6.89 -6.66 -5.76
CA HIS A 20 8.04 -6.49 -4.90
C HIS A 20 9.29 -6.85 -5.68
N HIS A 21 10.19 -5.88 -5.85
CA HIS A 21 11.48 -6.08 -6.50
C HIS A 21 12.49 -6.55 -5.45
N ILE A 22 13.31 -7.53 -5.80
CA ILE A 22 14.25 -8.19 -4.87
C ILE A 22 15.38 -7.25 -4.42
N ASP A 23 15.76 -6.28 -5.26
CA ASP A 23 16.76 -5.25 -4.96
C ASP A 23 16.29 -3.91 -5.51
N VAL A 24 16.51 -2.85 -4.74
CA VAL A 24 16.13 -1.47 -5.10
C VAL A 24 17.31 -0.50 -4.99
N GLY A 25 18.54 -1.00 -4.81
CA GLY A 25 19.73 -0.15 -4.68
C GLY A 25 19.98 0.46 -3.31
N GLY A 26 19.34 -0.06 -2.25
CA GLY A 26 19.51 0.44 -0.89
C GLY A 26 20.88 0.14 -0.28
N ALA A 27 21.08 0.58 0.96
CA ALA A 27 22.35 0.49 1.69
C ALA A 27 22.89 -0.94 1.93
N ALA A 28 22.09 -1.99 1.70
CA ALA A 28 22.56 -3.38 1.67
C ALA A 28 21.90 -4.15 0.52
N PRO A 29 22.48 -5.30 0.10
CA PRO A 29 21.83 -6.21 -0.83
C PRO A 29 20.44 -6.62 -0.35
N GLY A 30 19.46 -6.59 -1.26
CA GLY A 30 18.07 -6.87 -0.97
C GLY A 30 17.18 -5.63 -1.08
N SER A 31 15.92 -5.81 -0.70
CA SER A 31 14.90 -4.76 -0.80
C SER A 31 14.61 -4.04 0.51
N GLN A 32 15.08 -4.58 1.64
CA GLN A 32 14.81 -4.06 2.98
C GLN A 32 16.05 -4.20 3.87
N ARG A 33 16.53 -3.07 4.42
CA ARG A 33 17.58 -3.04 5.46
C ARG A 33 17.08 -2.16 6.60
N VAL A 34 17.06 -2.71 7.81
CA VAL A 34 16.59 -2.00 9.01
C VAL A 34 17.72 -1.25 9.71
N HIS A 35 18.82 -1.94 10.01
CA HIS A 35 19.90 -1.40 10.83
C HIS A 35 20.82 -0.45 10.06
N GLY A 36 21.09 0.72 10.65
CA GLY A 36 21.98 1.74 10.09
C GLY A 36 21.40 2.52 8.92
N VAL A 37 20.07 2.53 8.79
CA VAL A 37 19.30 3.26 7.78
C VAL A 37 18.38 4.21 8.53
N SER A 38 18.76 5.48 8.62
CA SER A 38 18.00 6.52 9.33
C SER A 38 17.23 7.44 8.39
N GLU A 39 17.61 7.47 7.12
CA GLU A 39 17.01 8.33 6.10
C GLU A 39 16.57 7.52 4.88
N SER A 40 15.45 7.92 4.28
CA SER A 40 14.89 7.32 3.06
C SER A 40 15.86 7.27 1.87
N PHE A 41 16.86 8.17 1.83
CA PHE A 41 17.90 8.15 0.79
C PHE A 41 18.80 6.91 0.84
N GLN A 42 18.89 6.26 2.00
CA GLN A 42 19.66 5.04 2.19
C GLN A 42 18.86 3.78 1.81
N GLU A 43 17.59 3.93 1.41
CA GLU A 43 16.67 2.83 1.10
C GLU A 43 16.68 2.45 -0.38
N GLY A 44 17.41 3.20 -1.20
CA GLY A 44 17.58 2.94 -2.63
C GLY A 44 16.76 3.89 -3.49
N LEU A 45 16.38 3.42 -4.68
CA LEU A 45 15.70 4.21 -5.69
C LEU A 45 14.33 4.69 -5.22
N ARG A 46 14.17 6.02 -5.10
CA ARG A 46 12.88 6.68 -4.94
C ARG A 46 12.39 7.25 -6.27
N ILE A 47 11.48 6.53 -6.91
CA ILE A 47 10.90 6.92 -8.20
C ILE A 47 9.55 7.61 -7.95
N LEU A 48 9.50 8.92 -8.19
CA LEU A 48 8.24 9.67 -8.20
C LEU A 48 7.37 9.26 -9.40
N PRO A 49 6.07 9.62 -9.45
CA PRO A 49 5.23 9.33 -10.60
C PRO A 49 5.79 9.94 -11.90
N ILE A 50 6.46 9.09 -12.69
CA ILE A 50 7.06 9.43 -13.98
C ILE A 50 6.57 8.46 -15.06
N ARG A 51 6.54 8.92 -16.31
CA ARG A 51 6.13 8.09 -17.44
C ARG A 51 7.30 7.20 -17.89
N LEU A 52 7.31 5.96 -17.43
CA LEU A 52 8.34 4.95 -17.73
C LEU A 52 8.17 4.25 -19.09
N VAL A 53 6.94 4.20 -19.63
CA VAL A 53 6.60 3.49 -20.87
C VAL A 53 5.89 4.43 -21.85
N ARG A 54 6.34 4.44 -23.11
CA ARG A 54 5.77 5.20 -24.24
C ARG A 54 5.55 4.25 -25.41
N GLU A 55 4.35 4.29 -25.99
CA GLU A 55 3.99 3.44 -27.14
C GLU A 55 4.29 1.95 -26.90
N GLY A 56 4.04 1.50 -25.67
CA GLY A 56 4.30 0.12 -25.25
C GLY A 56 5.78 -0.23 -25.06
N LYS A 57 6.73 0.69 -25.18
CA LYS A 57 8.16 0.45 -24.98
C LYS A 57 8.68 1.24 -23.78
N PHE A 58 9.62 0.65 -23.04
CA PHE A 58 10.33 1.37 -21.98
C PHE A 58 11.12 2.53 -22.56
N ASP A 59 11.13 3.66 -21.84
CA ASP A 59 12.08 4.71 -22.08
C ASP A 59 13.49 4.17 -21.76
N PRO A 60 14.41 4.12 -22.75
CA PRO A 60 15.69 3.43 -22.58
C PRO A 60 16.60 4.12 -21.57
N ASP A 61 16.49 5.43 -21.39
CA ASP A 61 17.33 6.18 -20.47
C ASP A 61 16.81 6.05 -19.03
N LEU A 62 15.50 6.09 -18.83
CA LEU A 62 14.90 5.80 -17.53
C LEU A 62 15.13 4.35 -17.10
N LEU A 63 14.99 3.39 -18.01
CA LEU A 63 15.28 1.99 -17.72
C LEU A 63 16.75 1.81 -17.36
N ARG A 64 17.68 2.42 -18.11
CA ARG A 64 19.11 2.39 -17.79
C ARG A 64 19.41 2.97 -16.41
N MET A 65 18.77 4.09 -16.05
CA MET A 65 18.92 4.69 -14.72
C MET A 65 18.47 3.75 -13.61
N ILE A 66 17.34 3.05 -13.78
CA ILE A 66 16.86 2.08 -12.80
C ILE A 66 17.85 0.90 -12.69
N LEU A 67 18.20 0.29 -13.82
CA LEU A 67 19.05 -0.90 -13.85
C LEU A 67 20.49 -0.64 -13.37
N ALA A 68 21.01 0.57 -13.56
CA ALA A 68 22.34 0.96 -13.07
C ALA A 68 22.42 1.11 -11.53
N ASN A 69 21.27 1.21 -10.85
CA ASN A 69 21.20 1.42 -9.41
C ASN A 69 20.76 0.17 -8.65
N VAL A 70 20.64 -0.99 -9.30
CA VAL A 70 20.27 -2.25 -8.64
C VAL A 70 21.36 -3.31 -8.83
N ARG A 71 21.44 -4.26 -7.91
CA ARG A 71 22.50 -5.30 -7.91
C ARG A 71 22.24 -6.47 -8.86
N ILE A 72 20.99 -6.69 -9.22
CA ILE A 72 20.50 -7.82 -10.03
C ILE A 72 19.65 -7.29 -11.20
N PRO A 73 20.24 -6.49 -12.10
CA PRO A 73 19.50 -5.77 -13.14
C PRO A 73 18.68 -6.69 -14.05
N GLU A 74 19.18 -7.88 -14.38
CA GLU A 74 18.47 -8.85 -15.20
C GLU A 74 17.16 -9.35 -14.56
N LYS A 75 17.13 -9.49 -13.23
CA LYS A 75 15.90 -9.88 -12.50
C LYS A 75 14.92 -8.72 -12.41
N VAL A 76 15.42 -7.52 -12.09
CA VAL A 76 14.60 -6.30 -12.00
C VAL A 76 14.01 -5.95 -13.37
N GLU A 77 14.77 -6.09 -14.45
CA GLU A 77 14.26 -5.94 -15.82
C GLU A 77 13.19 -6.99 -16.15
N GLY A 78 13.39 -8.25 -15.73
CA GLY A 78 12.38 -9.31 -15.82
C GLY A 78 11.07 -8.94 -15.12
N ASP A 79 11.15 -8.45 -13.88
CA ASP A 79 10.00 -8.00 -13.09
C ASP A 79 9.28 -6.81 -13.76
N LEU A 80 10.02 -5.81 -14.24
CA LEU A 80 9.45 -4.67 -14.97
C LEU A 80 8.71 -5.11 -16.24
N ASN A 81 9.30 -6.04 -17.00
CA ASN A 81 8.65 -6.62 -18.19
C ASN A 81 7.40 -7.43 -17.83
N ALA A 82 7.45 -8.20 -16.75
CA ALA A 82 6.28 -8.93 -16.24
C ALA A 82 5.15 -7.97 -15.84
N GLN A 83 5.48 -6.88 -15.15
CA GLN A 83 4.51 -5.83 -14.80
C GLN A 83 3.90 -5.17 -16.04
N LEU A 84 4.70 -4.87 -17.06
CA LEU A 84 4.20 -4.29 -18.33
C LEU A 84 3.26 -5.27 -19.04
N ASN A 85 3.63 -6.53 -19.14
CA ASN A 85 2.82 -7.55 -19.82
C ASN A 85 1.52 -7.85 -19.05
N ALA A 86 1.55 -7.87 -17.72
CA ALA A 86 0.35 -7.98 -16.89
C ALA A 86 -0.62 -6.82 -17.16
N ASN A 87 -0.10 -5.59 -17.22
CA ASN A 87 -0.92 -4.42 -17.55
C ASN A 87 -1.48 -4.48 -18.97
N ARG A 88 -0.71 -4.93 -19.97
CA ARG A 88 -1.21 -5.12 -21.35
C ARG A 88 -2.39 -6.08 -21.40
N ALA A 89 -2.30 -7.22 -20.70
CA ALA A 89 -3.40 -8.17 -20.62
C ALA A 89 -4.64 -7.57 -19.94
N GLY A 90 -4.45 -6.78 -18.88
CA GLY A 90 -5.54 -6.05 -18.23
C GLY A 90 -6.17 -4.99 -19.13
N ILE A 91 -5.35 -4.24 -19.89
CA ILE A 91 -5.83 -3.23 -20.85
C ILE A 91 -6.70 -3.92 -21.90
N GLU A 92 -6.24 -5.02 -22.50
CA GLU A 92 -7.00 -5.75 -23.51
C GLU A 92 -8.36 -6.20 -22.97
N ARG A 93 -8.39 -6.77 -21.76
CA ARG A 93 -9.63 -7.24 -21.11
C ARG A 93 -10.58 -6.09 -20.79
N LEU A 94 -10.08 -4.99 -20.23
CA LEU A 94 -10.91 -3.84 -19.90
C LEU A 94 -11.43 -3.14 -21.16
N SER A 95 -10.57 -2.94 -22.17
CA SER A 95 -10.98 -2.41 -23.47
C SER A 95 -12.01 -3.29 -24.16
N ARG A 96 -11.96 -4.61 -23.99
CA ARG A 96 -12.98 -5.52 -24.52
C ARG A 96 -14.34 -5.27 -23.87
N LEU A 97 -14.39 -5.11 -22.55
CA LEU A 97 -15.62 -4.77 -21.83
C LEU A 97 -16.23 -3.47 -22.36
N PHE A 98 -15.43 -2.42 -22.51
CA PHE A 98 -15.89 -1.12 -23.04
C PHE A 98 -16.27 -1.12 -24.53
N LYS A 99 -15.90 -2.17 -25.29
CA LYS A 99 -16.37 -2.38 -26.67
C LYS A 99 -17.68 -3.15 -26.73
N GLU A 100 -17.95 -3.99 -25.73
CA GLU A 100 -19.13 -4.85 -25.66
C GLU A 100 -20.31 -4.14 -24.99
N TYR A 101 -20.03 -3.30 -24.00
CA TYR A 101 -21.03 -2.58 -23.22
C TYR A 101 -20.83 -1.07 -23.32
N GLU A 102 -21.94 -0.33 -23.31
CA GLU A 102 -21.89 1.12 -23.27
C GLU A 102 -21.16 1.61 -21.99
N PRO A 103 -20.28 2.63 -22.10
CA PRO A 103 -19.54 3.14 -20.94
C PRO A 103 -20.44 3.56 -19.76
N ALA A 104 -21.62 4.11 -20.04
CA ALA A 104 -22.58 4.49 -19.02
C ALA A 104 -23.07 3.29 -18.19
N VAL A 105 -23.32 2.15 -18.83
CA VAL A 105 -23.74 0.92 -18.16
C VAL A 105 -22.61 0.36 -17.30
N LEU A 106 -21.38 0.33 -17.80
CA LEU A 106 -20.24 -0.15 -17.03
C LEU A 106 -19.96 0.70 -15.79
N ASN A 107 -20.08 2.02 -15.91
CA ASN A 107 -19.90 2.93 -14.77
C ASN A 107 -20.95 2.66 -13.68
N LEU A 108 -22.21 2.47 -14.04
CA LEU A 108 -23.26 2.07 -13.09
C LEU A 108 -22.92 0.74 -12.40
N VAL A 109 -22.45 -0.25 -13.15
CA VAL A 109 -22.02 -1.54 -12.57
C VAL A 109 -20.86 -1.37 -11.60
N PHE A 110 -19.88 -0.51 -11.90
CA PHE A 110 -18.78 -0.23 -10.97
C PHE A 110 -19.28 0.42 -9.69
N ASP A 111 -20.18 1.41 -9.80
CA ASP A 111 -20.79 2.06 -8.64
C ASP A 111 -21.61 1.07 -7.79
N ASP A 112 -22.34 0.17 -8.44
CA ASP A 112 -23.09 -0.90 -7.77
C ASP A 112 -22.16 -1.87 -7.04
N ILE A 113 -21.04 -2.28 -7.65
CA ILE A 113 -20.03 -3.16 -7.01
C ILE A 113 -19.48 -2.49 -5.73
N LEU A 114 -19.17 -1.20 -5.79
CA LEU A 114 -18.68 -0.44 -4.65
C LEU A 114 -19.76 -0.33 -3.56
N THR A 115 -20.99 0.00 -3.96
CA THR A 115 -22.13 0.14 -3.04
C THR A 115 -22.43 -1.17 -2.32
N VAL A 116 -22.50 -2.29 -3.04
CA VAL A 116 -22.74 -3.61 -2.44
C VAL A 116 -21.62 -4.01 -1.48
N SER A 117 -20.36 -3.70 -1.84
CA SER A 117 -19.22 -4.01 -0.98
C SER A 117 -19.22 -3.17 0.30
N GLU A 118 -19.62 -1.90 0.20
CA GLU A 118 -19.78 -1.02 1.36
C GLU A 118 -20.92 -1.50 2.27
N THR A 119 -22.12 -1.74 1.72
CA THR A 119 -23.27 -2.23 2.49
C THR A 119 -22.92 -3.50 3.24
N ARG A 120 -22.35 -4.50 2.56
CA ARG A 120 -21.94 -5.75 3.20
C ARG A 120 -20.90 -5.56 4.30
N LYS A 121 -19.92 -4.67 4.08
CA LYS A 121 -18.91 -4.37 5.10
C LYS A 121 -19.56 -3.72 6.32
N ARG A 122 -20.45 -2.75 6.12
CA ARG A 122 -21.18 -2.05 7.18
C ARG A 122 -22.09 -2.99 7.98
N ASP A 123 -22.77 -3.92 7.32
CA ASP A 123 -23.60 -4.95 7.95
C ASP A 123 -22.80 -5.92 8.83
N LEU A 124 -21.53 -6.18 8.48
CA LEU A 124 -20.64 -6.99 9.32
C LEU A 124 -20.08 -6.19 10.49
N ILE A 125 -19.73 -4.91 10.27
CA ILE A 125 -19.25 -4.04 11.34
C ILE A 125 -20.34 -3.81 12.40
N SER A 126 -21.61 -3.67 12.00
CA SER A 126 -22.73 -3.45 12.93
C SER A 126 -23.04 -4.61 13.87
N GLN A 127 -22.42 -5.77 13.65
CA GLN A 127 -22.48 -6.92 14.56
C GLN A 127 -21.45 -6.83 15.68
N ILE A 128 -20.46 -5.93 15.55
CA ILE A 128 -19.47 -5.66 16.58
C ILE A 128 -20.11 -4.72 17.61
N PRO A 129 -20.03 -5.00 18.92
CA PRO A 129 -20.56 -4.09 19.91
C PRO A 129 -19.90 -2.72 19.84
N ASP A 130 -20.72 -1.66 19.88
CA ASP A 130 -20.24 -0.28 19.97
C ASP A 130 -19.37 -0.09 21.21
N GLY A 131 -18.28 0.65 21.05
CA GLY A 131 -17.35 0.88 22.14
C GLY A 131 -15.95 1.29 21.68
N VAL A 132 -15.08 1.45 22.66
CA VAL A 132 -13.66 1.73 22.44
C VAL A 132 -12.85 0.54 22.91
N TYR A 133 -12.02 0.02 22.02
CA TYR A 133 -11.12 -1.11 22.25
C TYR A 133 -9.69 -0.60 22.16
N SER A 134 -8.93 -0.71 23.24
CA SER A 134 -7.54 -0.23 23.30
C SER A 134 -6.58 -1.39 23.43
N PHE A 135 -5.46 -1.32 22.72
CA PHE A 135 -4.36 -2.27 22.84
C PHE A 135 -3.02 -1.55 22.81
N ASP A 136 -2.09 -2.00 23.65
CA ASP A 136 -0.74 -1.48 23.80
C ASP A 136 0.24 -2.64 23.70
N ASP A 137 1.29 -2.46 22.90
CA ASP A 137 2.37 -3.42 22.67
C ASP A 137 3.70 -2.68 22.45
N CYS A 138 4.79 -3.42 22.33
CA CYS A 138 6.11 -2.88 22.02
C CYS A 138 6.89 -3.75 21.02
N LEU A 139 7.58 -3.09 20.10
CA LEU A 139 8.69 -3.71 19.36
C LEU A 139 9.96 -3.61 20.21
N ASP A 140 10.78 -4.67 20.21
CA ASP A 140 11.93 -4.83 21.10
C ASP A 140 12.88 -3.62 21.11
N ASP A 141 13.54 -3.35 19.99
CA ASP A 141 14.46 -2.23 19.80
C ASP A 141 14.76 -2.04 18.30
N TYR A 142 15.51 -1.00 17.94
CA TYR A 142 15.99 -0.78 16.57
C TYR A 142 17.52 -0.75 16.47
N GLY A 143 18.19 -1.34 17.46
CA GLY A 143 19.63 -1.38 17.60
C GLY A 143 20.05 -1.47 19.07
N PRO A 144 21.29 -1.96 19.34
CA PRO A 144 21.77 -2.14 20.70
C PRO A 144 21.68 -0.87 21.54
N GLY A 145 21.02 -0.97 22.71
CA GLY A 145 20.89 0.13 23.66
C GLY A 145 19.82 1.17 23.29
N THR A 146 18.89 0.84 22.39
CA THR A 146 17.73 1.69 22.08
C THR A 146 16.52 1.24 22.88
N GLU A 147 15.61 2.19 23.16
CA GLU A 147 14.38 1.90 23.91
C GLU A 147 13.36 1.15 23.03
N PRO A 148 12.50 0.31 23.62
CA PRO A 148 11.41 -0.32 22.90
C PRO A 148 10.47 0.68 22.23
N ILE A 149 10.00 0.33 21.03
CA ILE A 149 9.07 1.15 20.27
C ILE A 149 7.66 0.78 20.69
N ARG A 150 7.02 1.63 21.50
CA ARG A 150 5.61 1.48 21.85
C ARG A 150 4.70 1.61 20.62
N VAL A 151 3.84 0.63 20.45
CA VAL A 151 2.74 0.56 19.50
C VAL A 151 1.43 0.58 20.29
N SER A 152 0.63 1.62 20.10
CA SER A 152 -0.64 1.79 20.79
C SER A 152 -1.73 2.10 19.79
N VAL A 153 -2.85 1.39 19.90
CA VAL A 153 -4.01 1.57 19.04
C VAL A 153 -5.29 1.69 19.87
N ASP A 154 -6.11 2.67 19.53
CA ASP A 154 -7.50 2.77 19.99
C ASP A 154 -8.42 2.55 18.80
N ILE A 155 -9.35 1.60 18.92
CA ILE A 155 -10.33 1.28 17.91
C ILE A 155 -11.69 1.66 18.45
N LYS A 156 -12.34 2.65 17.85
CA LYS A 156 -13.71 3.02 18.16
C LYS A 156 -14.64 2.39 17.13
N VAL A 157 -15.60 1.60 17.60
CA VAL A 157 -16.71 1.09 16.81
C VAL A 157 -17.95 1.90 17.15
N ASP A 158 -18.57 2.48 16.12
CA ASP A 158 -19.77 3.30 16.22
C ASP A 158 -20.72 2.92 15.08
N GLN A 159 -21.71 2.10 15.41
CA GLN A 159 -22.67 1.50 14.50
C GLN A 159 -21.97 0.68 13.42
N SER A 160 -21.77 1.26 12.24
CA SER A 160 -21.17 0.59 11.08
C SER A 160 -19.85 1.22 10.65
N ASN A 161 -19.23 2.02 11.52
CA ASN A 161 -17.95 2.68 11.29
C ASN A 161 -16.90 2.20 12.28
N ILE A 162 -15.65 2.15 11.81
CA ILE A 162 -14.47 1.86 12.62
C ILE A 162 -13.49 3.01 12.47
N GLU A 163 -13.13 3.63 13.59
CA GLU A 163 -12.05 4.61 13.66
C GLU A 163 -10.85 3.95 14.34
N VAL A 164 -9.68 3.95 13.68
CA VAL A 164 -8.45 3.35 14.20
C VAL A 164 -7.41 4.45 14.47
N ASP A 165 -7.10 4.69 15.73
CA ASP A 165 -6.17 5.75 16.14
C ASP A 165 -4.85 5.19 16.69
N PHE A 166 -3.75 5.52 16.02
CA PHE A 166 -2.39 5.18 16.45
C PHE A 166 -1.67 6.34 17.16
N SER A 167 -2.36 7.45 17.46
CA SER A 167 -1.73 8.68 17.96
C SER A 167 -0.99 8.55 19.29
N ARG A 168 -1.30 7.51 20.08
CA ARG A 168 -0.61 7.17 21.34
C ARG A 168 0.72 6.42 21.16
N SER A 169 1.08 6.07 19.92
CA SER A 169 2.33 5.37 19.61
C SER A 169 3.56 6.27 19.70
N SER A 170 4.73 5.63 19.73
CA SER A 170 6.03 6.30 19.83
C SER A 170 6.29 7.31 18.72
N ASP A 171 7.25 8.21 18.96
CA ASP A 171 7.84 9.04 17.91
C ASP A 171 8.51 8.19 16.82
N GLN A 172 8.70 8.78 15.65
CA GLN A 172 9.49 8.16 14.59
C GLN A 172 10.92 7.88 15.08
N VAL A 173 11.48 6.75 14.65
CA VAL A 173 12.81 6.28 15.04
C VAL A 173 13.83 6.45 13.91
N PRO A 174 15.13 6.62 14.20
CA PRO A 174 16.19 6.72 13.18
C PRO A 174 16.57 5.34 12.62
N ALA A 175 15.56 4.55 12.23
CA ALA A 175 15.68 3.21 11.65
C ALA A 175 14.62 3.01 10.56
N ALA A 176 14.85 2.09 9.63
CA ALA A 176 13.88 1.79 8.56
C ALA A 176 12.68 0.95 9.03
N LEU A 177 12.14 1.25 10.21
CA LEU A 177 10.97 0.59 10.79
C LEU A 177 9.72 1.46 10.73
N ASN A 178 9.86 2.79 10.61
CA ASN A 178 8.70 3.68 10.60
C ASN A 178 7.73 3.32 9.47
N SER A 179 6.43 3.45 9.74
CA SER A 179 5.37 3.21 8.77
C SER A 179 4.82 4.53 8.24
N TYR A 180 5.11 4.87 6.98
CA TYR A 180 4.42 5.99 6.32
C TYR A 180 2.91 5.77 6.36
N PHE A 181 2.15 6.86 6.49
CA PHE A 181 0.73 6.82 6.78
C PHE A 181 -0.11 5.98 5.80
N ASN A 182 0.31 5.89 4.54
CA ASN A 182 -0.34 5.02 3.54
C ASN A 182 -0.26 3.53 3.92
N TYR A 183 0.84 3.07 4.53
CA TYR A 183 0.97 1.72 5.08
C TYR A 183 0.19 1.58 6.39
N THR A 184 0.31 2.57 7.28
CA THR A 184 -0.45 2.61 8.54
C THR A 184 -1.94 2.47 8.32
N ARG A 185 -2.50 3.11 7.28
CA ARG A 185 -3.91 2.96 6.91
C ARG A 185 -4.25 1.59 6.29
N ALA A 186 -3.31 0.99 5.56
CA ALA A 186 -3.56 -0.27 4.86
C ALA A 186 -3.65 -1.48 5.81
N TYR A 187 -2.87 -1.51 6.88
CA TYR A 187 -2.83 -2.63 7.82
C TYR A 187 -4.17 -2.86 8.57
N PRO A 188 -4.81 -1.84 9.19
CA PRO A 188 -6.12 -1.99 9.82
C PRO A 188 -7.20 -2.39 8.83
N VAL A 189 -7.18 -1.84 7.61
CA VAL A 189 -8.13 -2.23 6.55
C VAL A 189 -8.03 -3.73 6.26
N PHE A 190 -6.81 -4.28 6.19
CA PHE A 190 -6.60 -5.71 6.03
C PHE A 190 -7.06 -6.51 7.26
N ALA A 191 -6.73 -6.06 8.47
CA ALA A 191 -7.14 -6.73 9.70
C ALA A 191 -8.68 -6.81 9.83
N VAL A 192 -9.38 -5.69 9.64
CA VAL A 192 -10.85 -5.62 9.63
C VAL A 192 -11.44 -6.46 8.50
N LYS A 193 -10.79 -6.53 7.34
CA LYS A 193 -11.21 -7.45 6.27
C LYS A 193 -11.22 -8.88 6.75
N VAL A 194 -10.10 -9.36 7.28
CA VAL A 194 -9.96 -10.75 7.76
C VAL A 194 -10.91 -11.03 8.93
N PHE A 195 -11.05 -10.09 9.85
CA PHE A 195 -11.94 -10.22 11.02
C PHE A 195 -13.41 -10.33 10.63
N CYS A 196 -13.90 -9.48 9.71
CA CYS A 196 -15.29 -9.50 9.29
C CYS A 196 -15.60 -10.66 8.32
N ASP A 197 -14.88 -10.70 7.19
CA ASP A 197 -15.01 -11.74 6.16
C ASP A 197 -13.86 -11.58 5.14
N ALA A 198 -12.92 -12.54 5.19
CA ALA A 198 -11.74 -12.56 4.33
C ALA A 198 -12.07 -12.70 2.84
N LEU A 199 -13.24 -13.24 2.49
CA LEU A 199 -13.67 -13.49 1.11
C LEU A 199 -14.40 -12.30 0.47
N LEU A 200 -14.71 -11.25 1.23
CA LEU A 200 -15.31 -10.05 0.65
C LEU A 200 -14.42 -9.45 -0.44
N PRO A 201 -14.99 -8.87 -1.52
CA PRO A 201 -14.23 -8.13 -2.52
C PRO A 201 -13.31 -7.07 -1.91
N GLN A 202 -12.11 -6.92 -2.47
CA GLN A 202 -11.19 -5.84 -2.08
C GLN A 202 -11.37 -4.66 -3.04
N ASN A 203 -12.14 -3.67 -2.61
CA ASN A 203 -12.36 -2.42 -3.35
C ASN A 203 -12.64 -1.28 -2.37
N GLU A 204 -12.75 -0.05 -2.89
CA GLU A 204 -12.94 1.16 -2.10
C GLU A 204 -14.21 1.10 -1.22
N GLY A 205 -15.28 0.45 -1.69
CA GLY A 205 -16.51 0.30 -0.92
C GLY A 205 -16.28 -0.38 0.43
N GLY A 206 -15.44 -1.42 0.46
CA GLY A 206 -15.07 -2.12 1.70
C GLY A 206 -14.09 -1.36 2.60
N ILE A 207 -13.53 -0.24 2.13
CA ILE A 207 -12.56 0.59 2.87
C ILE A 207 -13.25 1.81 3.50
N ARG A 208 -14.26 2.38 2.83
CA ARG A 208 -15.02 3.57 3.27
C ARG A 208 -15.46 3.61 4.74
N PRO A 209 -15.94 2.52 5.37
CA PRO A 209 -16.35 2.58 6.78
C PRO A 209 -15.17 2.57 7.78
N ILE A 210 -13.93 2.53 7.31
CA ILE A 210 -12.73 2.43 8.15
C ILE A 210 -11.91 3.70 7.98
N THR A 211 -11.72 4.44 9.06
CA THR A 211 -10.82 5.59 9.11
C THR A 211 -9.60 5.26 9.96
N THR A 212 -8.46 5.86 9.62
CA THR A 212 -7.21 5.67 10.38
C THR A 212 -6.59 7.02 10.67
N THR A 213 -6.08 7.22 11.87
CA THR A 213 -5.38 8.42 12.30
C THR A 213 -4.06 8.06 12.96
N ALA A 214 -3.09 8.98 12.85
CA ALA A 214 -1.81 8.90 13.53
C ALA A 214 -1.21 10.30 13.63
N ARG A 215 -0.59 10.59 14.76
CA ARG A 215 0.12 11.85 15.00
C ARG A 215 1.27 12.03 14.01
N GLU A 216 1.36 13.19 13.35
CA GLU A 216 2.51 13.53 12.51
C GLU A 216 3.82 13.50 13.30
N GLY A 217 4.87 12.91 12.72
CA GLY A 217 6.15 12.68 13.38
C GLY A 217 6.17 11.43 14.28
N SER A 218 5.07 10.67 14.36
CA SER A 218 5.06 9.38 15.06
C SER A 218 5.62 8.24 14.20
N PHE A 219 5.87 7.10 14.84
CA PHE A 219 6.24 5.85 14.20
C PHE A 219 5.29 5.44 13.06
N PHE A 220 4.00 5.76 13.19
CA PHE A 220 2.94 5.44 12.23
C PHE A 220 2.57 6.58 11.27
N ASN A 221 3.21 7.74 11.38
CA ASN A 221 3.10 8.84 10.42
C ASN A 221 4.39 9.69 10.46
N PRO A 222 5.53 9.11 10.05
CA PRO A 222 6.82 9.77 10.10
C PRO A 222 6.89 10.90 9.08
N THR A 223 7.73 11.89 9.40
CA THR A 223 8.03 13.02 8.52
C THR A 223 9.27 12.72 7.68
N PHE A 224 9.23 13.16 6.43
CA PHE A 224 10.38 13.10 5.54
C PHE A 224 11.58 13.86 6.15
N PRO A 225 12.83 13.33 6.13
CA PRO A 225 13.32 12.21 5.32
C PRO A 225 13.38 10.85 6.01
N ALA A 226 12.57 10.57 7.05
CA ALA A 226 12.62 9.30 7.78
C ALA A 226 12.56 8.05 6.87
N SER A 227 13.32 7.04 7.26
CA SER A 227 13.36 5.71 6.65
C SER A 227 12.14 4.85 7.03
N SER A 228 11.68 4.00 6.11
CA SER A 228 10.51 3.11 6.25
C SER A 228 10.61 1.76 5.53
N GLY A 229 11.73 1.47 4.87
CA GLY A 229 11.89 0.34 3.93
C GLY A 229 11.65 -1.02 4.57
N GLY A 230 11.80 -1.14 5.89
CA GLY A 230 11.54 -2.34 6.69
C GLY A 230 10.17 -2.38 7.36
N THR A 231 9.20 -1.50 7.04
CA THR A 231 7.86 -1.42 7.69
C THR A 231 7.16 -2.78 7.87
N ARG A 232 7.37 -3.76 6.96
CA ARG A 232 6.77 -5.11 7.08
C ARG A 232 7.29 -5.95 8.25
N HIS A 233 8.42 -5.59 8.86
CA HIS A 233 8.89 -6.27 10.07
C HIS A 233 7.97 -5.97 11.27
N CYS A 234 7.27 -4.84 11.23
CA CYS A 234 6.33 -4.41 12.27
C CYS A 234 5.05 -5.25 12.31
N SER A 235 4.72 -5.99 11.25
CA SER A 235 3.57 -6.92 11.23
C SER A 235 3.90 -8.33 11.74
N ASN A 236 5.16 -8.59 12.11
CA ASN A 236 5.62 -9.85 12.66
C ASN A 236 5.83 -9.76 14.19
N THR A 237 5.01 -8.99 14.90
CA THR A 237 4.90 -9.16 16.35
C THR A 237 4.34 -10.56 16.59
N TYR A 238 5.17 -11.40 17.21
CA TYR A 238 4.80 -12.76 17.60
C TYR A 238 3.64 -12.67 18.60
N ILE A 239 2.46 -13.13 18.18
CA ILE A 239 1.42 -13.60 19.10
C ILE A 239 1.69 -15.07 19.37
#